data_AF-A0A2R6JW05-F1
#
_entry.id   AF-A0A2R6JW05-F1
#
_cell.length_a   1.000
_cell.length_b   1.000
_cell.length_c   1.000
_cell.angle_alpha   90.00
_cell.angle_beta   90.00
_cell.angle_gamma   90.00
#
_symmetry.space_group_name_H-M   'P 1'
#
loop_
_entity.id
_entity.type
_entity.pdbx_description
1 polymer ?
#
loop_
_entity_poly.entity_id
_entity_poly.type
_entity_poly.pdbx_seq_one_letter_code
_entity_poly.pdbx_strand_id
1 'polypeptide(L)'
;MARPPHLVADGDEPYLDAAVDGTRRELALSDRAEALLVNDLDYGNADLVPFVVMKALVLGGGATLPEGNDPREAAWGLSGADGGRDPTAEDCYRTAEYLRSAEVEANAVETLREHVADTGLSRYLTADEISSTADRVSSLSDIARDL
;
A
#
# COMPACT_ATOMS: atom_id res chain seq x y z
N MET A 1 9.78 -6.17 20.73
CA MET A 1 8.73 -6.24 19.69
C MET A 1 8.42 -4.82 19.28
N ALA A 2 8.46 -4.53 17.98
CA ALA A 2 8.00 -3.24 17.48
C ALA A 2 6.49 -3.14 17.68
N ARG A 3 5.97 -1.92 17.84
CA ARG A 3 4.53 -1.71 17.90
C ARG A 3 3.93 -1.90 16.50
N PRO A 4 2.74 -2.53 16.39
CA PRO A 4 2.05 -2.65 15.11
C PRO A 4 1.82 -1.29 14.43
N PRO A 5 1.67 -1.27 13.10
CA PRO A 5 1.27 -0.07 12.38
C PRO A 5 -0.15 0.35 12.80
N HIS A 6 -0.37 1.65 12.92
CA HIS A 6 -1.68 2.21 13.21
C HIS A 6 -1.88 3.53 12.49
N LEU A 7 -3.14 3.88 12.25
CA LEU A 7 -3.52 5.17 11.73
C LEU A 7 -3.47 6.22 12.85
N VAL A 8 -2.84 7.35 12.59
CA VAL A 8 -2.95 8.54 13.43
C VAL A 8 -3.77 9.56 12.67
N ALA A 9 -4.93 9.91 13.23
CA ALA A 9 -5.87 10.88 12.66
C ALA A 9 -6.17 12.00 13.67
N ASP A 10 -5.15 12.37 14.44
CA ASP A 10 -5.18 13.45 15.44
C ASP A 10 -4.42 14.65 14.87
N GLY A 11 -5.11 15.49 14.08
CA GLY A 11 -4.51 16.61 13.36
C GLY A 11 -5.23 16.97 12.06
N ASP A 12 -4.65 17.86 11.27
CA ASP A 12 -5.20 18.29 9.97
C ASP A 12 -4.98 17.23 8.86
N GLU A 13 -3.88 16.46 8.92
CA GLU A 13 -3.53 15.45 7.91
C GLU A 13 -3.22 14.10 8.58
N PRO A 14 -3.98 13.03 8.25
CA PRO A 14 -3.74 11.71 8.82
C PRO A 14 -2.49 11.03 8.24
N TYR A 15 -1.84 10.20 9.06
CA TYR A 15 -0.63 9.47 8.68
C TYR A 15 -0.59 8.05 9.28
N LEU A 16 0.26 7.19 8.72
CA LEU A 16 0.53 5.87 9.28
C LEU A 16 1.80 5.91 10.14
N ASP A 17 1.68 5.56 11.42
CA ASP A 17 2.84 5.40 12.30
C ASP A 17 3.29 3.93 12.30
N ALA A 18 4.48 3.67 11.75
CA ALA A 18 5.03 2.33 11.60
C ALA A 18 6.51 2.28 11.96
N ALA A 19 7.01 1.08 12.28
CA ALA A 19 8.45 0.86 12.40
C ALA A 19 9.04 0.56 11.02
N VAL A 20 10.01 1.36 10.60
CA VAL A 20 10.82 1.17 9.38
C VAL A 20 12.28 1.13 9.80
N ASP A 21 12.98 0.05 9.46
CA ASP A 21 14.36 -0.22 9.86
C ASP A 21 14.56 -0.12 11.39
N GLY A 22 13.56 -0.60 12.14
CA GLY A 22 13.54 -0.57 13.60
C GLY A 22 13.30 0.82 14.22
N THR A 23 13.09 1.86 13.42
CA THR A 23 12.80 3.23 13.88
C THR A 23 11.34 3.58 13.61
N ARG A 24 10.65 4.25 14.55
CA ARG A 24 9.28 4.74 14.31
C ARG A 24 9.31 5.92 13.35
N ARG A 25 8.46 5.84 12.33
CA ARG A 25 8.36 6.83 11.26
C ARG A 25 6.89 7.10 10.97
N GLU A 26 6.63 8.36 10.65
CA GLU A 26 5.35 8.83 10.16
C GLU A 26 5.39 8.73 8.64
N LEU A 27 4.46 7.95 8.06
CA LEU A 27 4.30 7.84 6.63
C LEU A 27 3.09 8.69 6.21
N ALA A 28 3.35 9.70 5.39
CA ALA A 28 2.31 10.56 4.84
C ALA A 28 1.40 9.75 3.91
N LEU A 29 0.10 10.00 4.01
CA LEU A 29 -0.89 9.37 3.14
C LEU A 29 -1.17 10.24 1.92
N SER A 30 -1.30 9.60 0.77
CA SER A 30 -1.97 10.22 -0.38
C SER A 30 -3.47 10.39 -0.09
N ASP A 31 -4.12 11.37 -0.71
CA ASP A 31 -5.58 11.57 -0.59
C ASP A 31 -6.39 10.29 -0.83
N ARG A 32 -5.94 9.46 -1.78
CA ARG A 32 -6.59 8.18 -2.10
C ARG A 32 -6.38 7.12 -1.01
N ALA A 33 -5.20 7.07 -0.40
CA ALA A 33 -4.92 6.15 0.70
C ALA A 33 -5.66 6.57 1.97
N GLU A 34 -5.73 7.87 2.25
CA GLU A 34 -6.59 8.40 3.31
C GLU A 34 -8.05 8.03 3.06
N ALA A 35 -8.58 8.28 1.86
CA ALA A 35 -9.96 7.94 1.54
C ALA A 35 -10.25 6.44 1.69
N LEU A 36 -9.31 5.58 1.28
CA LEU A 36 -9.42 4.14 1.49
C LEU A 36 -9.51 3.79 2.99
N LEU A 37 -8.60 4.31 3.81
CA LEU A 37 -8.52 3.95 5.22
C LEU A 37 -9.68 4.55 6.02
N VAL A 38 -9.93 5.84 5.87
CA VAL A 38 -10.91 6.56 6.70
C VAL A 38 -12.33 6.37 6.19
N ASN A 39 -12.57 6.53 4.87
CA ASN A 39 -13.93 6.55 4.34
C ASN A 39 -14.41 5.16 3.93
N ASP A 40 -13.57 4.37 3.28
CA ASP A 40 -14.00 3.05 2.75
C ASP A 40 -13.87 1.93 3.78
N LEU A 41 -12.90 2.03 4.68
CA LEU A 41 -12.59 1.01 5.70
C LEU A 41 -12.90 1.45 7.14
N ASP A 42 -13.34 2.70 7.34
CA ASP A 42 -13.76 3.25 8.62
C ASP A 42 -12.69 3.17 9.73
N TYR A 43 -11.40 3.26 9.36
CA TYR A 43 -10.31 3.36 10.34
C TYR A 43 -10.33 4.73 11.02
N GLY A 44 -10.29 4.71 12.34
CA GLY A 44 -10.15 5.88 13.19
C GLY A 44 -8.74 6.07 13.75
N ASN A 45 -8.60 7.12 14.56
CA ASN A 45 -7.36 7.41 15.26
C ASN A 45 -6.95 6.24 16.19
N ALA A 46 -5.68 5.87 16.14
CA ALA A 46 -5.05 4.75 16.85
C ALA A 46 -5.51 3.34 16.44
N ASP A 47 -6.33 3.19 15.38
CA ASP A 47 -6.71 1.87 14.90
C ASP A 47 -5.53 1.14 14.26
N LEU A 48 -5.41 -0.14 14.61
CA LEU A 48 -4.35 -1.02 14.10
C LEU A 48 -4.61 -1.35 12.63
N VAL A 49 -3.69 -0.94 11.77
CA VAL A 49 -3.74 -1.24 10.34
C VAL A 49 -3.03 -2.58 10.11
N PRO A 50 -3.66 -3.56 9.44
CA PRO A 50 -3.01 -4.82 9.11
C PRO A 50 -1.74 -4.59 8.30
N PHE A 51 -0.69 -5.36 8.61
CA PHE A 51 0.59 -5.27 7.90
C PHE A 51 0.44 -5.46 6.38
N VAL A 52 -0.49 -6.33 5.96
CA VAL A 52 -0.79 -6.56 4.54
C VAL A 52 -1.27 -5.28 3.84
N VAL A 53 -2.15 -4.51 4.49
CA VAL A 53 -2.67 -3.24 3.97
C VAL A 53 -1.58 -2.18 3.98
N MET A 54 -0.86 -2.04 5.10
CA MET A 54 0.25 -1.10 5.24
C MET A 54 1.30 -1.28 4.14
N LYS A 55 1.78 -2.50 3.94
CA LYS A 55 2.83 -2.79 2.96
C LYS A 55 2.33 -2.61 1.52
N ALA A 56 1.05 -2.91 1.26
CA ALA A 56 0.43 -2.63 -0.04
C ALA A 56 0.33 -1.13 -0.32
N LEU A 57 -0.02 -0.31 0.67
CA LEU A 57 -0.04 1.15 0.53
C LEU A 57 1.35 1.72 0.28
N VAL A 58 2.37 1.24 0.98
CA VAL A 58 3.75 1.68 0.71
C VAL A 58 4.19 1.34 -0.70
N LEU A 59 4.05 0.07 -1.10
CA LEU A 59 4.44 -0.39 -2.44
C LEU A 59 3.61 0.25 -3.56
N GLY A 60 2.34 0.56 -3.29
CA GLY A 60 1.43 1.22 -4.22
C GLY A 60 1.54 2.75 -4.26
N GLY A 61 2.48 3.34 -3.51
CA GLY A 61 2.68 4.80 -3.44
C GLY A 61 1.61 5.56 -2.62
N GLY A 62 0.75 4.84 -1.92
CA GLY A 62 -0.31 5.39 -1.08
C GLY A 62 0.19 5.91 0.27
N ALA A 63 1.28 5.35 0.79
CA ALA A 63 1.93 5.77 2.02
C ALA A 63 3.43 5.94 1.80
N THR A 64 3.97 7.13 2.08
CA THR A 64 5.37 7.46 1.76
C THR A 64 6.10 8.09 2.94
N LEU A 65 7.41 7.91 3.00
CA LEU A 65 8.24 8.64 3.96
C LEU A 65 8.39 10.10 3.48
N PRO A 66 8.25 11.11 4.37
CA PRO A 66 8.33 12.52 3.99
C PRO A 66 9.71 12.93 3.46
N GLU A 67 10.75 12.17 3.79
CA GLU A 67 12.13 12.38 3.32
C GLU A 67 12.32 11.95 1.85
N GLY A 68 11.33 11.29 1.25
CA GLY A 68 11.42 10.63 -0.05
C GLY A 68 12.23 9.34 0.08
N ASN A 69 11.58 8.19 -0.05
CA ASN A 69 12.27 6.90 -0.06
C ASN A 69 11.75 6.01 -1.18
N ASP A 70 12.62 5.13 -1.66
CA ASP A 70 12.24 4.08 -2.59
C ASP A 70 11.14 3.21 -1.95
N PRO A 71 9.96 3.04 -2.58
CA PRO A 71 8.85 2.30 -2.00
C PRO A 71 9.20 0.86 -1.64
N ARG A 72 10.08 0.22 -2.42
CA ARG A 72 10.52 -1.15 -2.16
C ARG A 72 11.47 -1.21 -0.97
N GLU A 73 12.41 -0.28 -0.86
CA GLU A 73 13.28 -0.18 0.31
C GLU A 73 12.46 0.08 1.59
N ALA A 74 11.52 1.03 1.55
CA ALA A 74 10.62 1.28 2.68
C ALA A 74 9.79 0.05 3.05
N ALA A 75 9.24 -0.66 2.06
CA ALA A 75 8.46 -1.87 2.29
C ALA A 75 9.27 -3.04 2.85
N TRP A 76 10.56 -3.12 2.53
CA TRP A 76 11.49 -4.07 3.16
C TRP A 76 11.86 -3.64 4.58
N GLY A 77 12.07 -2.34 4.80
CA GLY A 77 12.35 -1.79 6.13
C GLY A 77 11.20 -1.97 7.12
N LEU A 78 9.97 -2.21 6.66
CA LEU A 78 8.84 -2.59 7.51
C LEU A 78 9.01 -3.96 8.21
N SER A 79 10.06 -4.72 7.88
CA SER A 79 10.38 -5.99 8.54
C SER A 79 10.47 -5.83 10.07
N GLY A 80 9.70 -6.62 10.81
CA GLY A 80 9.58 -6.56 12.27
C GLY A 80 8.46 -5.66 12.78
N ALA A 81 7.76 -4.91 11.91
CA ALA A 81 6.47 -4.29 12.21
C ALA A 81 5.31 -5.30 12.10
N ASP A 82 5.61 -6.52 11.63
CA ASP A 82 4.74 -7.68 11.65
C ASP A 82 4.21 -7.95 13.07
N GLY A 83 2.90 -7.82 13.19
CA GLY A 83 2.18 -7.79 14.44
C GLY A 83 0.94 -6.92 14.32
N GLY A 84 0.00 -7.10 15.24
CA GLY A 84 -1.29 -6.43 15.20
C GLY A 84 -2.39 -7.40 14.77
N ARG A 85 -3.36 -6.90 14.02
CA ARG A 85 -4.52 -7.68 13.59
C ARG A 85 -4.33 -8.28 12.21
N ASP A 86 -4.92 -9.45 11.99
CA ASP A 86 -5.06 -10.02 10.65
C ASP A 86 -5.99 -9.13 9.78
N PRO A 87 -5.74 -9.04 8.47
CA PRO A 87 -6.65 -8.36 7.57
C PRO A 87 -7.97 -9.11 7.48
N THR A 88 -9.08 -8.36 7.52
CA THR A 88 -10.40 -8.90 7.22
C THR A 88 -10.58 -9.08 5.71
N ALA A 89 -11.65 -9.76 5.31
CA ALA A 89 -11.99 -9.86 3.88
C ALA A 89 -12.25 -8.50 3.24
N GLU A 90 -12.84 -7.56 3.97
CA GLU A 90 -13.09 -6.19 3.48
C GLU A 90 -11.78 -5.42 3.31
N ASP A 91 -10.85 -5.53 4.28
CA ASP A 91 -9.51 -4.94 4.17
C ASP A 91 -8.83 -5.39 2.88
N CYS A 92 -8.83 -6.70 2.62
CA CYS A 92 -8.24 -7.27 1.41
C CYS A 92 -8.97 -6.80 0.14
N TYR A 93 -10.30 -6.81 0.14
CA TYR A 93 -11.10 -6.43 -1.03
C TYR A 93 -10.90 -4.95 -1.40
N ARG A 94 -11.01 -4.03 -0.44
CA ARG A 94 -10.86 -2.59 -0.71
C ARG A 94 -9.43 -2.21 -1.06
N THR A 95 -8.45 -2.83 -0.42
CA THR A 95 -7.05 -2.64 -0.79
C THR A 95 -6.78 -3.13 -2.22
N ALA A 96 -7.36 -4.28 -2.62
CA ALA A 96 -7.27 -4.75 -3.99
C ALA A 96 -7.88 -3.76 -5.00
N GLU A 97 -9.06 -3.21 -4.71
CA GLU A 97 -9.71 -2.18 -5.55
C GLU A 97 -8.85 -0.90 -5.65
N TYR A 98 -8.27 -0.47 -4.54
CA TYR A 98 -7.32 0.64 -4.52
C TYR A 98 -6.15 0.38 -5.48
N LEU A 99 -5.50 -0.79 -5.36
CA LEU A 99 -4.33 -1.16 -6.16
C LEU A 99 -4.63 -1.27 -7.66
N ARG A 100 -5.84 -1.69 -8.07
CA ARG A 100 -6.25 -1.70 -9.49
C ARG A 100 -6.15 -0.33 -10.13
N SER A 101 -6.45 0.71 -9.37
CA SER A 101 -6.46 2.10 -9.82
C SER A 101 -5.18 2.86 -9.51
N ALA A 102 -4.29 2.28 -8.70
CA ALA A 102 -3.03 2.89 -8.32
C ALA A 102 -2.07 2.97 -9.50
N GLU A 103 -1.20 3.98 -9.46
CA GLU A 103 -0.06 4.12 -10.36
C GLU A 103 1.18 3.67 -9.59
N VAL A 104 1.62 2.45 -9.85
CA VAL A 104 2.72 1.84 -9.11
C VAL A 104 4.03 2.16 -9.81
N GLU A 105 5.03 2.58 -9.05
CA GLU A 105 6.37 2.81 -9.59
C GLU A 105 6.97 1.51 -10.12
N ALA A 106 7.66 1.57 -11.27
CA ALA A 106 8.12 0.39 -12.00
C ALA A 106 9.06 -0.52 -11.18
N ASN A 107 9.89 0.06 -10.31
CA ASN A 107 10.78 -0.63 -9.37
C ASN A 107 10.03 -1.36 -8.23
N ALA A 108 8.79 -0.97 -7.92
CA ALA A 108 7.98 -1.54 -6.85
C ALA A 108 6.98 -2.60 -7.34
N VAL A 109 6.65 -2.63 -8.65
CA VAL A 109 5.64 -3.55 -9.23
C VAL A 109 5.89 -5.01 -8.88
N GLU A 110 7.10 -5.53 -9.12
CA GLU A 110 7.39 -6.95 -8.89
C GLU A 110 7.26 -7.31 -7.39
N THR A 111 7.74 -6.42 -6.50
CA THR A 111 7.59 -6.63 -5.05
C THR A 111 6.13 -6.56 -4.60
N LEU A 112 5.32 -5.71 -5.23
CA LEU A 112 3.89 -5.65 -4.98
C LEU A 112 3.16 -6.91 -5.48
N ARG A 113 3.55 -7.44 -6.64
CA ARG A 113 3.01 -8.71 -7.18
C ARG A 113 3.29 -9.88 -6.26
N GLU A 114 4.53 -10.01 -5.79
CA GLU A 114 4.92 -11.02 -4.79
C GLU A 114 4.07 -10.86 -3.51
N HIS A 115 3.96 -9.63 -2.99
CA HIS A 115 3.15 -9.35 -1.80
C HIS A 115 1.66 -9.70 -1.99
N VAL A 116 1.08 -9.44 -3.16
CA VAL A 116 -0.31 -9.81 -3.45
C VAL A 116 -0.47 -11.33 -3.54
N ALA A 117 0.47 -12.02 -4.21
CA ALA A 117 0.44 -13.47 -4.37
C ALA A 117 0.57 -14.22 -3.03
N ASP A 118 1.39 -13.70 -2.12
CA ASP A 118 1.67 -14.33 -0.82
C ASP A 118 0.65 -14.00 0.28
N THR A 119 -0.35 -13.15 -0.02
CA THR A 119 -1.33 -12.67 0.98
C THR A 119 -2.77 -12.92 0.54
N GLY A 120 -3.72 -12.58 1.43
CA GLY A 120 -5.15 -12.66 1.15
C GLY A 120 -5.65 -11.74 0.02
N LEU A 121 -4.80 -10.83 -0.47
CA LEU A 121 -5.10 -9.96 -1.61
C LEU A 121 -5.26 -10.73 -2.92
N SER A 122 -4.53 -11.84 -3.09
CA SER A 122 -4.61 -12.74 -4.26
C SER A 122 -6.02 -13.26 -4.56
N ARG A 123 -6.92 -13.24 -3.58
CA ARG A 123 -8.33 -13.63 -3.76
C ARG A 123 -9.14 -12.61 -4.58
N TYR A 124 -8.71 -11.34 -4.58
CA TYR A 124 -9.45 -10.21 -5.14
C TYR A 124 -8.69 -9.48 -6.24
N LEU A 125 -7.37 -9.64 -6.30
CA LEU A 125 -6.48 -9.03 -7.26
C LEU A 125 -5.44 -10.05 -7.74
N THR A 126 -5.32 -10.20 -9.05
CA THR A 126 -4.25 -11.01 -9.65
C THR A 126 -2.99 -10.17 -9.85
N ALA A 127 -1.81 -10.81 -9.82
CA ALA A 127 -0.54 -10.12 -10.02
C ALA A 127 -0.46 -9.40 -11.39
N ASP A 128 -1.09 -9.97 -12.43
CA ASP A 128 -1.11 -9.39 -13.78
C ASP A 128 -1.95 -8.10 -13.89
N GLU A 129 -2.92 -7.89 -13.00
CA GLU A 129 -3.69 -6.64 -12.93
C GLU A 129 -2.86 -5.47 -12.37
N ILE A 130 -1.74 -5.77 -11.71
CA ILE A 130 -0.81 -4.78 -11.17
C ILE A 130 0.11 -4.35 -12.31
N SER A 131 0.00 -3.10 -12.72
CA SER A 131 0.73 -2.52 -13.84
C SER A 131 1.38 -1.21 -13.44
N SER A 132 2.60 -0.96 -13.94
CA SER A 132 3.21 0.37 -13.85
C SER A 132 2.58 1.32 -14.87
N THR A 133 2.82 2.62 -14.70
CA THR A 133 2.51 3.62 -15.72
C THR A 133 3.20 3.30 -17.05
N ALA A 134 4.42 2.75 -17.04
CA ALA A 134 5.14 2.36 -18.25
C ALA A 134 4.45 1.22 -19.01
N ASP A 135 3.93 0.21 -18.29
CA ASP A 135 3.19 -0.91 -18.87
C ASP A 135 1.88 -0.43 -19.53
N ARG A 136 1.16 0.48 -18.86
CA ARG A 136 -0.09 1.05 -19.38
C ARG A 136 0.14 1.86 -20.66
N VAL A 137 1.19 2.68 -20.68
CA VAL A 137 1.55 3.47 -21.86
C VAL A 137 2.01 2.57 -23.02
N SER A 138 2.74 1.50 -22.75
CA SER A 138 3.12 0.51 -23.77
C SER A 138 1.89 -0.17 -24.36
N SER A 139 0.98 -0.68 -23.51
CA SER A 139 -0.25 -1.34 -23.96
C SER A 139 -1.12 -0.44 -24.83
N LEU A 140 -1.23 0.86 -24.50
CA LEU A 140 -1.96 1.82 -25.34
C LEU A 140 -1.26 2.07 -26.68
N SER A 141 0.07 2.08 -26.69
CA SER A 141 0.86 2.27 -27.91
C SER A 141 0.77 1.06 -28.86
N ASP A 142 0.71 -0.16 -28.31
CA ASP A 142 0.47 -1.39 -29.09
C ASP A 142 -0.93 -1.40 -29.71
N ILE A 143 -1.97 -1.01 -28.97
CA ILE A 143 -3.34 -0.90 -29.52
C ILE A 143 -3.41 0.14 -30.65
N ALA A 144 -2.74 1.29 -30.47
CA ALA A 144 -2.71 2.34 -31.48
C ALA A 144 -1.93 1.97 -32.75
N ARG A 145 -1.06 0.95 -32.68
CA ARG A 145 -0.27 0.46 -33.82
C ARG A 145 -0.97 -0.65 -34.62
N ASP A 146 -1.98 -1.28 -34.02
CA ASP A 146 -2.82 -2.31 -34.65
C ASP A 146 -4.08 -1.73 -35.33
N LEU A 147 -4.24 -0.39 -35.32
CA LEU A 147 -5.29 0.38 -36.02
C LEU A 147 -4.74 1.07 -37.28
#